data_AF-A0A821QHP7-F1
#
_entry.id   AF-A0A821QHP7-F1
#
_cell.length_a   1.000
_cell.length_b   1.000
_cell.length_c   1.000
_cell.angle_alpha   90.00
_cell.angle_beta   90.00
_cell.angle_gamma   90.00
#
_symmetry.space_group_name_H-M   'P 1'
#
loop_
_entity.id
_entity.type
_entity.pdbx_description
1 polymer ?
#
loop_
_entity_poly.entity_id
_entity_poly.type
_entity_poly.pdbx_seq_one_letter_code
_entity_poly.pdbx_strand_id
1 'polypeptide(L)'
;MRNEQLLTSYRIEKGVGRMEKREIDELEPYLEKRAGFMWLPQSDTDYHAAELSHKNRKAIQDERDLINISDYLCWSIGNFFLFFVLGVICIILSVRVRECKRSNEYDKALKLSQRTLAINIFTTIAGICFVVTMLALLIKKSSSSF
;
A
#
# COMPACT_ATOMS: atom_id res chain seq x y z
N MET A 1 22.50 8.97 42.29
CA MET A 1 23.47 9.60 41.36
C MET A 1 23.91 8.70 40.21
N ARG A 2 24.08 7.38 40.37
CA ARG A 2 24.50 6.47 39.28
C ARG A 2 23.47 6.30 38.14
N ASN A 3 22.18 6.44 38.43
CA ASN A 3 21.10 6.27 37.45
C ASN A 3 20.99 7.42 36.45
N GLU A 4 21.35 8.65 36.84
CA GLU A 4 21.30 9.79 35.91
C GLU A 4 22.35 9.67 34.81
N GLN A 5 23.56 9.18 35.12
CA GLN A 5 24.61 9.01 34.11
C GLN A 5 24.26 7.95 33.06
N LEU A 6 23.54 6.89 33.44
CA LEU A 6 23.07 5.86 32.51
C LEU A 6 21.97 6.38 31.57
N LEU A 7 21.09 7.25 32.08
CA LEU A 7 20.04 7.88 31.26
C LEU A 7 20.62 8.86 30.25
N THR A 8 21.68 9.60 30.59
CA THR A 8 22.32 10.54 29.66
C THR A 8 23.08 9.81 28.55
N SER A 9 23.76 8.70 28.86
CA SER A 9 24.47 7.90 27.87
C SER A 9 23.51 7.18 26.91
N TYR A 10 22.38 6.67 27.42
CA TYR A 10 21.34 6.07 26.57
C TYR A 10 20.65 7.11 25.64
N ARG A 11 20.55 8.37 26.07
CA ARG A 11 19.97 9.46 25.29
C ARG A 11 20.86 9.88 24.10
N ILE A 12 22.19 9.76 24.23
CA ILE A 12 23.14 10.11 23.17
C ILE A 12 23.19 9.04 22.07
N GLU A 13 23.09 7.76 22.45
CA GLU A 13 23.32 6.64 21.51
C GLU A 13 22.17 6.42 20.51
N LYS A 14 20.93 6.79 20.87
CA LYS A 14 19.76 6.54 20.01
C LYS A 14 19.21 7.75 19.24
N GLY A 15 19.76 8.95 19.43
CA GLY A 15 19.25 10.15 18.76
C GLY A 15 17.76 10.43 19.00
N VAL A 16 17.22 9.95 20.12
CA VAL A 16 15.77 10.01 20.41
C VAL A 16 15.46 11.35 21.05
N GLY A 17 14.56 12.11 20.40
CA GLY A 17 13.97 13.33 20.95
C GLY A 17 13.39 13.10 22.34
N ARG A 18 13.29 14.17 23.12
CA ARG A 18 12.87 14.24 24.53
C ARG A 18 11.66 13.30 24.82
N MET A 19 11.92 12.10 25.36
CA MET A 19 10.86 11.16 25.79
C MET A 19 9.97 11.83 26.84
N GLU A 20 8.66 11.62 26.73
CA GLU A 20 7.70 12.11 27.71
C GLU A 20 7.82 11.31 29.02
N LYS A 21 7.60 11.99 30.15
CA LYS A 21 7.79 11.43 31.50
C LYS A 21 6.98 10.14 31.74
N ARG A 22 5.84 9.98 31.05
CA ARG A 22 5.01 8.75 31.12
C ARG A 22 5.70 7.51 30.57
N GLU A 23 6.47 7.65 29.48
CA GLU A 23 7.17 6.51 28.87
C GLU A 23 8.30 6.02 29.79
N ILE A 24 8.89 6.92 30.57
CA ILE A 24 9.95 6.59 31.54
C ILE A 24 9.37 5.79 32.71
N ASP A 25 8.23 6.21 33.26
CA ASP A 25 7.58 5.54 34.40
C ASP A 25 7.07 4.14 34.01
N GLU A 26 6.71 3.93 32.74
CA GLU A 26 6.26 2.61 32.23
C GLU A 26 7.43 1.63 32.00
N LEU A 27 8.64 2.14 31.74
CA LEU A 27 9.86 1.36 31.52
C LEU A 27 10.61 1.01 32.81
N GLU A 28 10.33 1.71 33.91
CA GLU A 28 10.99 1.54 35.21
C GLU A 28 10.96 0.08 35.75
N PRO A 29 9.84 -0.66 35.75
CA PRO A 29 9.83 -2.05 36.23
C PRO A 29 10.59 -3.02 35.33
N TYR A 30 10.82 -2.68 34.06
CA TYR A 30 11.61 -3.48 33.13
C TYR A 30 13.11 -3.23 33.30
N LEU A 31 13.50 -2.02 33.71
CA LEU A 31 14.89 -1.65 33.99
C LEU A 31 15.41 -2.30 35.28
N GLU A 32 14.59 -2.38 36.34
CA GLU A 32 14.97 -3.08 37.57
C GLU A 32 15.16 -4.59 37.37
N LYS A 33 14.33 -5.24 36.54
CA LYS A 33 14.51 -6.66 36.18
C LYS A 33 15.78 -6.91 35.37
N ARG A 34 16.26 -5.92 34.61
CA ARG A 34 17.46 -6.06 33.77
C ARG A 34 18.77 -6.09 34.57
N ALA A 35 18.78 -5.56 35.80
CA ALA A 35 19.96 -5.60 36.65
C ALA A 35 20.37 -7.02 37.11
N GLY A 36 19.45 -8.00 37.04
CA GLY A 36 19.71 -9.41 37.36
C GLY A 36 20.07 -10.31 36.17
N PHE A 37 19.95 -9.82 34.93
CA PHE A 37 20.15 -10.60 33.69
C PHE A 37 21.41 -10.20 32.92
N MET A 38 22.49 -9.86 33.63
CA MET A 38 23.79 -9.50 33.04
C MET A 38 24.54 -10.71 32.42
N TRP A 39 23.96 -11.91 32.48
CA TRP A 39 24.58 -13.17 32.04
C TRP A 39 23.96 -13.76 30.77
N LEU A 40 22.94 -13.12 30.19
CA LEU A 40 22.43 -13.57 28.89
C LEU A 40 23.46 -13.20 27.81
N PRO A 41 23.91 -14.15 26.98
CA PRO A 41 24.88 -13.88 25.93
C PRO A 41 24.32 -12.82 24.99
N GLN A 42 25.06 -11.71 24.87
CA GLN A 42 24.69 -10.55 24.04
C GLN A 42 24.33 -10.92 22.60
N SER A 43 24.89 -12.04 22.09
CA SER A 43 24.59 -12.59 20.77
C SER A 43 23.09 -12.75 20.54
N ASP A 44 22.36 -13.33 21.49
CA ASP A 44 20.99 -13.79 21.25
C ASP A 44 19.99 -12.62 21.26
N THR A 45 20.28 -11.58 22.05
CA THR A 45 19.48 -10.35 22.06
C THR A 45 19.65 -9.53 20.79
N ASP A 46 20.84 -9.52 20.20
CA ASP A 46 21.13 -8.74 18.99
C ASP A 46 20.50 -9.39 17.74
N TYR A 47 20.46 -10.73 17.66
CA TYR A 47 19.77 -11.46 16.58
C TYR A 47 18.26 -11.18 16.56
N HIS A 48 17.59 -11.28 17.71
CA HIS A 48 16.14 -11.02 17.76
C HIS A 48 15.79 -9.55 17.46
N ALA A 49 16.62 -8.60 17.92
CA ALA A 49 16.43 -7.19 17.58
C ALA A 49 16.59 -6.92 16.07
N ALA A 50 17.57 -7.57 15.43
CA ALA A 50 17.77 -7.48 13.98
C ALA A 50 16.60 -8.07 13.19
N GLU A 51 16.09 -9.23 13.60
CA GLU A 51 14.95 -9.88 12.96
C GLU A 51 13.67 -9.03 13.04
N LEU A 52 13.39 -8.47 14.23
CA LEU A 52 12.26 -7.56 14.42
C LEU A 52 12.39 -6.29 13.55
N SER A 53 13.59 -5.73 13.48
CA SER A 53 13.90 -4.56 12.64
C SER A 53 13.67 -4.86 11.15
N HIS A 54 14.12 -6.02 10.67
CA HIS A 54 13.89 -6.46 9.30
C HIS A 54 12.39 -6.65 9.00
N LYS A 55 11.64 -7.23 9.92
CA LYS A 55 10.19 -7.42 9.77
C LYS A 55 9.44 -6.09 9.73
N ASN A 56 9.79 -5.15 10.61
CA ASN A 56 9.21 -3.81 10.61
C ASN A 56 9.55 -3.02 9.33
N ARG A 57 10.78 -3.13 8.81
CA ARG A 57 11.15 -2.49 7.53
C ARG A 57 10.33 -3.02 6.37
N LYS A 58 10.09 -4.34 6.30
CA LYS A 58 9.24 -4.93 5.26
C LYS A 58 7.80 -4.40 5.34
N ALA A 59 7.21 -4.39 6.54
CA ALA A 59 5.86 -3.86 6.74
C ALA A 59 5.72 -2.39 6.31
N ILE A 60 6.69 -1.53 6.67
CA ILE A 60 6.71 -0.12 6.25
C ILE A 60 6.86 0.02 4.74
N GLN A 61 7.65 -0.85 4.11
CA GLN A 61 7.82 -0.84 2.67
C GLN A 61 6.53 -1.26 1.96
N ASP A 62 5.90 -2.35 2.41
CA ASP A 62 4.64 -2.85 1.87
C ASP A 62 3.53 -1.79 1.99
N GLU A 63 3.47 -1.03 3.08
CA GLU A 63 2.52 0.07 3.27
C GLU A 63 2.76 1.21 2.27
N ARG A 64 4.02 1.57 2.01
CA ARG A 64 4.36 2.57 0.98
C ARG A 64 4.03 2.10 -0.42
N ASP A 65 4.29 0.82 -0.72
CA ASP A 65 3.98 0.24 -2.02
C ASP A 65 2.46 0.14 -2.22
N LEU A 66 1.68 -0.07 -1.15
CA LEU A 66 0.22 -0.07 -1.17
C LEU A 66 -0.36 1.29 -1.56
N ILE A 67 0.25 2.39 -1.12
CA ILE A 67 -0.15 3.76 -1.51
C ILE A 67 0.09 3.99 -3.01
N ASN A 68 1.12 3.37 -3.59
CA ASN A 68 1.50 3.56 -4.99
C ASN A 68 0.71 2.69 -5.99
N ILE A 69 -0.03 1.68 -5.52
CA ILE A 69 -0.93 0.91 -6.39
C ILE A 69 -2.00 1.86 -6.96
N SER A 70 -2.19 1.88 -8.27
CA SER A 70 -3.23 2.71 -8.89
C SER A 70 -4.57 1.96 -8.97
N ASP A 71 -5.67 2.66 -8.65
CA ASP A 71 -7.02 2.07 -8.64
C ASP A 71 -7.72 2.19 -10.02
N TYR A 72 -7.15 2.98 -10.95
CA TYR A 72 -7.65 3.23 -12.30
C TYR A 72 -9.11 3.70 -12.41
N LEU A 73 -9.74 4.11 -11.31
CA LEU A 73 -11.16 4.46 -11.26
C LEU A 73 -11.54 5.56 -12.24
N CYS A 74 -10.71 6.61 -12.35
CA CYS A 74 -10.94 7.71 -13.28
C CYS A 74 -10.93 7.23 -14.75
N TRP A 75 -10.03 6.31 -15.10
CA TRP A 75 -10.00 5.69 -16.42
C TRP A 75 -11.23 4.80 -16.64
N SER A 76 -11.60 3.97 -15.65
CA SER A 76 -12.81 3.14 -15.71
C SER A 76 -14.08 3.97 -15.96
N ILE A 77 -14.20 5.16 -15.37
CA ILE A 77 -15.30 6.11 -15.63
C ILE A 77 -15.26 6.61 -17.08
N GLY A 78 -14.09 6.90 -17.64
CA GLY A 78 -13.95 7.24 -19.06
C GLY A 78 -14.44 6.10 -19.97
N ASN A 79 -14.07 4.86 -19.64
CA ASN A 79 -14.50 3.67 -20.38
C ASN A 79 -16.01 3.40 -20.32
N PHE A 80 -16.69 3.84 -19.25
CA PHE A 80 -18.15 3.77 -19.14
C PHE A 80 -18.87 4.59 -20.22
N PHE A 81 -18.32 5.75 -20.60
CA PHE A 81 -18.89 6.55 -21.70
C PHE A 81 -18.60 5.97 -23.09
N LEU A 82 -17.49 5.23 -23.24
CA LEU A 82 -17.14 4.56 -24.50
C LEU A 82 -17.93 3.26 -24.71
N PHE A 83 -18.07 2.45 -23.65
CA PHE A 83 -18.70 1.15 -23.73
C PHE A 83 -19.37 0.80 -22.39
N PHE A 84 -20.63 1.20 -22.21
CA PHE A 84 -21.38 1.14 -20.95
C PHE A 84 -21.22 -0.19 -20.20
N VAL A 85 -21.47 -1.32 -20.87
CA VAL A 85 -21.48 -2.65 -20.23
C VAL A 85 -20.10 -3.02 -19.66
N LEU A 86 -19.04 -2.86 -20.45
CA LEU A 86 -17.67 -3.17 -20.01
C LEU A 86 -17.14 -2.12 -19.03
N GLY A 87 -17.53 -0.85 -19.20
CA GLY A 87 -17.15 0.21 -18.29
C GLY A 87 -17.70 0.02 -16.87
N VAL A 88 -18.94 -0.47 -16.71
CA VAL A 88 -19.47 -0.85 -15.39
C VAL A 88 -18.60 -1.94 -14.74
N ILE A 89 -18.17 -2.95 -15.51
CA ILE A 89 -17.29 -4.01 -15.01
C ILE A 89 -15.94 -3.43 -14.56
N CYS A 90 -15.34 -2.53 -15.34
CA CYS A 90 -14.10 -1.84 -14.96
C CYS A 90 -14.25 -1.04 -13.66
N ILE A 91 -15.37 -0.33 -13.48
CA ILE A 91 -15.65 0.45 -12.27
C ILE A 91 -15.75 -0.49 -11.06
N ILE A 92 -16.48 -1.60 -11.17
CA ILE A 92 -16.60 -2.60 -10.09
C ILE A 92 -15.22 -3.12 -9.70
N LEU A 93 -14.37 -3.47 -10.66
CA LEU A 93 -13.02 -3.95 -10.39
C LEU A 93 -12.13 -2.89 -9.72
N SER A 94 -12.20 -1.64 -10.16
CA SER A 94 -11.52 -0.51 -9.51
C SER A 94 -11.95 -0.33 -8.06
N VAL A 95 -13.26 -0.48 -7.76
CA VAL A 95 -13.77 -0.41 -6.38
C VAL A 95 -13.25 -1.59 -5.55
N ARG A 96 -13.21 -2.81 -6.11
CA ARG A 96 -12.64 -3.99 -5.43
C ARG A 96 -11.17 -3.82 -5.08
N VAL A 97 -10.36 -3.21 -5.96
CA VAL A 97 -8.95 -2.87 -5.64
C VAL A 97 -8.88 -1.97 -4.42
N ARG A 98 -9.76 -0.96 -4.35
CA ARG A 98 -9.82 -0.02 -3.23
C ARG A 98 -10.26 -0.68 -1.92
N GLU A 99 -11.20 -1.62 -1.98
CA GLU A 99 -11.62 -2.43 -0.83
C GLU A 99 -10.48 -3.31 -0.30
N CYS A 100 -9.73 -3.97 -1.19
CA CYS A 100 -8.56 -4.78 -0.80
C CYS A 100 -7.45 -3.93 -0.17
N LYS A 101 -7.22 -2.71 -0.67
CA LYS A 101 -6.31 -1.75 -0.05
C LYS A 101 -6.76 -1.37 1.37
N ARG A 102 -8.05 -1.06 1.55
CA ARG A 102 -8.59 -0.72 2.87
C ARG A 102 -8.52 -1.88 3.86
N SER A 103 -8.52 -3.11 3.36
CA SER A 103 -8.42 -4.34 4.16
C SER A 103 -6.98 -4.79 4.41
N ASN A 104 -5.97 -4.02 3.98
CA ASN A 104 -4.54 -4.36 4.06
C ASN A 104 -4.16 -5.70 3.38
N GLU A 105 -4.92 -6.14 2.38
CA GLU A 105 -4.63 -7.37 1.62
C GLU A 105 -3.78 -7.06 0.38
N TYR A 106 -2.48 -6.77 0.57
CA TYR A 106 -1.57 -6.29 -0.49
C TYR A 106 -1.50 -7.19 -1.73
N ASP A 107 -1.25 -8.50 -1.56
CA ASP A 107 -1.10 -9.43 -2.68
C ASP A 107 -2.34 -9.52 -3.57
N LYS A 108 -3.53 -9.42 -2.95
CA LYS A 108 -4.80 -9.43 -3.66
C LYS A 108 -5.03 -8.10 -4.37
N ALA A 109 -4.74 -6.97 -3.71
CA ALA A 109 -4.85 -5.65 -4.30
C ALA A 109 -3.97 -5.51 -5.54
N LEU A 110 -2.73 -6.01 -5.50
CA LEU A 110 -1.79 -5.98 -6.63
C LEU A 110 -2.30 -6.81 -7.81
N LYS A 111 -2.71 -8.06 -7.57
CA LYS A 111 -3.25 -8.95 -8.61
C LYS A 111 -4.53 -8.38 -9.23
N LEU A 112 -5.42 -7.80 -8.42
CA LEU A 112 -6.64 -7.15 -8.91
C LEU A 112 -6.34 -5.87 -9.69
N SER A 113 -5.36 -5.07 -9.27
CA SER A 113 -4.95 -3.85 -9.98
C SER A 113 -4.41 -4.19 -11.37
N GLN A 114 -3.55 -5.21 -11.49
CA GLN A 114 -3.04 -5.69 -12.78
C GLN A 114 -4.16 -6.19 -13.70
N ARG A 115 -5.12 -6.94 -13.17
CA ARG A 115 -6.31 -7.38 -13.93
C ARG A 115 -7.18 -6.20 -14.38
N THR A 116 -7.38 -5.22 -13.49
CA THR A 116 -8.16 -4.02 -13.77
C THR A 116 -7.51 -3.20 -14.89
N LEU A 117 -6.19 -3.05 -14.87
CA LEU A 117 -5.43 -2.41 -15.94
C LEU A 117 -5.62 -3.14 -17.27
N ALA A 118 -5.46 -4.47 -17.29
CA ALA A 118 -5.61 -5.26 -18.52
C ALA A 118 -7.03 -5.13 -19.11
N ILE A 119 -8.06 -5.19 -18.26
CA ILE A 119 -9.45 -5.06 -18.69
C ILE A 119 -9.77 -3.63 -19.14
N ASN A 120 -9.22 -2.60 -18.50
CA ASN A 120 -9.37 -1.21 -18.94
C ASN A 120 -8.73 -0.97 -20.31
N ILE A 121 -7.53 -1.50 -20.57
CA ILE A 121 -6.88 -1.42 -21.88
C ILE A 121 -7.73 -2.11 -22.93
N PHE A 122 -8.17 -3.34 -22.66
CA PHE A 122 -9.02 -4.10 -23.57
C PHE A 122 -10.33 -3.37 -23.90
N THR A 123 -10.99 -2.83 -22.86
CA THR A 123 -12.25 -2.07 -23.01
C THR A 123 -12.04 -0.79 -23.82
N THR A 124 -10.91 -0.10 -23.62
CA THR A 124 -10.57 1.11 -24.38
C THR A 124 -10.42 0.77 -25.87
N ILE A 125 -9.68 -0.29 -26.19
CA ILE A 125 -9.48 -0.74 -27.58
C ILE A 125 -10.82 -1.14 -28.21
N ALA A 126 -11.61 -1.95 -27.52
CA ALA A 126 -12.92 -2.39 -27.99
C ALA A 126 -13.89 -1.21 -28.21
N GLY A 127 -13.91 -0.24 -27.28
CA GLY A 127 -14.71 0.97 -27.38
C GLY A 127 -14.33 1.84 -28.58
N ILE A 128 -13.03 2.05 -28.81
CA ILE A 128 -12.54 2.80 -29.98
C ILE A 128 -12.93 2.09 -31.28
N CYS A 129 -12.72 0.77 -31.39
CA CYS A 129 -13.13 -0.01 -32.56
C CYS A 129 -14.63 0.09 -32.83
N PHE A 130 -15.46 0.06 -31.79
CA PHE A 130 -16.90 0.22 -31.90
C PHE A 130 -17.29 1.59 -32.46
N VAL A 131 -16.72 2.68 -31.92
CA VAL A 131 -16.97 4.06 -32.39
C VAL A 131 -16.55 4.23 -33.85
N VAL A 132 -15.37 3.74 -34.23
CA VAL A 132 -14.88 3.81 -35.63
C VAL A 132 -15.80 3.07 -36.59
N THR A 133 -16.26 1.87 -36.19
CA THR A 133 -17.18 1.06 -37.02
C THR A 133 -18.52 1.76 -37.19
N MET A 134 -19.09 2.34 -36.12
CA MET A 134 -20.34 3.10 -36.19
C MET A 134 -20.22 4.33 -37.10
N LEU A 135 -19.13 5.09 -37.00
CA LEU A 135 -18.88 6.23 -37.89
C LEU A 135 -18.78 5.79 -39.36
N ALA A 136 -18.07 4.70 -39.65
CA ALA A 136 -17.96 4.17 -41.01
C ALA A 136 -19.32 3.76 -41.59
N LEU A 137 -20.18 3.13 -40.78
CA LEU A 137 -21.54 2.75 -41.19
C LEU A 137 -22.44 3.98 -41.43
N LEU A 138 -22.31 5.03 -40.60
CA LEU A 138 -23.06 6.28 -40.78
C LEU A 138 -22.65 7.00 -42.07
N ILE A 139 -21.35 7.09 -42.36
CA ILE A 139 -20.85 7.68 -43.61
C ILE A 139 -21.35 6.87 -44.81
N LYS A 140 -21.26 5.53 -44.75
CA LYS A 140 -21.74 4.65 -45.81
C LYS A 140 -23.24 4.84 -46.08
N LYS A 141 -24.05 4.91 -45.01
CA LYS A 141 -25.51 5.12 -45.11
C LYS A 141 -25.84 6.49 -45.72
N SER A 142 -25.10 7.54 -45.34
CA SER A 142 -25.26 8.88 -45.90
C SER A 142 -25.00 8.89 -47.41
N SER A 143 -23.94 8.22 -47.88
CA SER A 143 -23.59 8.16 -49.30
C SER A 143 -24.61 7.40 -50.16
N SER A 144 -25.34 6.42 -49.61
CA SER A 144 -26.34 5.64 -50.37
C SER A 144 -27.68 6.34 -50.53
N SER A 145 -27.90 7.44 -49.81
CA SER A 145 -29.16 8.20 -49.85
C SER A 145 -29.15 9.34 -50.89
N PHE A 146 -28.04 9.55 -51.59
CA PHE A 146 -27.88 10.49 -52.70
C PHE A 146 -27.85 9.73 -54.02
#